data_AF-A0A318VM65-F1
#
_entry.id   AF-A0A318VM65-F1
#
_cell.length_a   1.000
_cell.length_b   1.000
_cell.length_c   1.000
_cell.angle_alpha   90.00
_cell.angle_beta   90.00
_cell.angle_gamma   90.00
#
_symmetry.space_group_name_H-M   'P 1'
#
loop_
_entity.id
_entity.type
_entity.pdbx_description
1 polymer ?
#
loop_
_entity_poly.entity_id
_entity_poly.type
_entity_poly.pdbx_seq_one_letter_code
_entity_poly.pdbx_strand_id
1 'polypeptide(L)'
;MGFGANKRQVSHREFTRVLRHLGFEVNRKQGKGAHEKWVHPEFRGAKRVVLVSEHNQPFAKGILRAMIDQTGLKPQEFYRCLDDPKRAMEILER
;
A
#
# COMPACT_ATOMS: atom_id res chain seq x y z
N MET A 1 22.69 -6.44 5.70
CA MET A 1 21.57 -7.00 6.49
C MET A 1 20.51 -7.52 5.52
N GLY A 2 20.27 -8.83 5.54
CA GLY A 2 19.61 -9.59 4.47
C GLY A 2 18.12 -9.32 4.33
N PHE A 3 17.67 -9.13 3.08
CA PHE A 3 16.26 -9.06 2.70
C PHE A 3 15.69 -10.48 2.59
N GLY A 4 15.42 -11.12 3.73
CA GLY A 4 14.81 -12.44 3.82
C GLY A 4 13.28 -12.37 3.75
N ALA A 5 12.74 -12.34 2.53
CA ALA A 5 11.43 -12.84 2.15
C ALA A 5 11.37 -12.70 0.62
N ASN A 6 11.12 -13.81 -0.08
CA ASN A 6 11.04 -13.86 -1.53
C ASN A 6 10.09 -12.76 -2.03
N LYS A 7 10.61 -11.65 -2.60
CA LYS A 7 9.82 -10.48 -3.04
C LYS A 7 8.95 -10.88 -4.23
N ARG A 8 7.83 -11.56 -3.96
CA ARG A 8 6.80 -11.89 -4.94
C ARG A 8 6.22 -10.61 -5.52
N GLN A 9 5.83 -10.67 -6.80
CA GLN A 9 5.10 -9.59 -7.44
C GLN A 9 3.79 -9.39 -6.70
N VAL A 10 3.62 -8.20 -6.12
CA VAL A 10 2.38 -7.83 -5.43
C VAL A 10 1.35 -7.50 -6.50
N SER A 11 0.17 -8.10 -6.41
CA SER A 11 -0.94 -7.76 -7.30
C SER A 11 -1.70 -6.54 -6.81
N HIS A 12 -2.43 -5.89 -7.73
CA HIS A 12 -3.32 -4.77 -7.41
C HIS A 12 -4.25 -5.07 -6.22
N ARG A 13 -4.89 -6.25 -6.23
CA ARG A 13 -5.78 -6.72 -5.15
C ARG A 13 -5.09 -6.86 -3.79
N GLU A 14 -3.82 -7.27 -3.77
CA GLU A 14 -3.06 -7.44 -2.53
C GLU A 14 -2.67 -6.08 -1.94
N PHE A 15 -2.21 -5.17 -2.80
CA PHE A 15 -1.86 -3.81 -2.39
C PHE A 15 -3.07 -3.06 -1.81
N THR A 16 -4.20 -3.07 -2.52
CA THR A 16 -5.44 -2.42 -2.06
C THR A 16 -6.05 -3.09 -0.83
N ARG A 17 -5.81 -4.39 -0.62
CA ARG A 17 -6.21 -5.07 0.61
C ARG A 17 -5.43 -4.52 1.82
N VAL A 18 -4.11 -4.41 1.73
CA VAL A 18 -3.28 -3.84 2.80
C VAL A 18 -3.69 -2.39 3.09
N LEU A 19 -3.90 -1.57 2.05
CA LEU A 19 -4.37 -0.20 2.20
C LEU A 19 -5.69 -0.10 2.98
N ARG A 20 -6.68 -0.95 2.65
CA ARG A 20 -7.95 -1.00 3.40
C ARG A 20 -7.76 -1.38 4.87
N HIS A 21 -6.89 -2.35 5.16
CA HIS A 21 -6.59 -2.74 6.54
C HIS A 21 -5.91 -1.62 7.34
N LEU A 22 -5.16 -0.76 6.65
CA LEU A 22 -4.52 0.42 7.23
C LEU A 22 -5.47 1.64 7.28
N GLY A 23 -6.75 1.49 6.97
CA GLY A 23 -7.72 2.59 7.01
C GLY A 23 -7.64 3.56 5.82
N PHE A 24 -6.89 3.25 4.75
CA PHE A 24 -6.92 4.06 3.54
C PHE A 24 -8.26 3.87 2.81
N GLU A 25 -8.79 4.96 2.30
CA GLU A 25 -10.05 4.98 1.56
C GLU A 25 -9.80 5.30 0.10
N VAL A 26 -10.52 4.60 -0.79
CA VAL A 26 -10.51 4.89 -2.22
C VAL A 26 -11.29 6.18 -2.48
N ASN A 27 -10.63 7.14 -3.13
CA ASN A 27 -11.26 8.39 -3.52
C ASN A 27 -12.15 8.15 -4.75
N ARG A 28 -13.42 7.84 -4.50
CA ARG A 28 -14.45 7.57 -5.53
C ARG A 28 -14.74 8.74 -6.48
N LYS A 29 -14.23 9.94 -6.20
CA LYS A 29 -14.34 11.10 -7.10
C LYS A 29 -13.45 10.99 -8.34
N GLN A 30 -12.52 10.04 -8.39
CA GLN A 30 -11.76 9.78 -9.60
C GLN A 30 -12.65 9.02 -10.59
N GLY A 31 -12.97 9.65 -11.73
CA GLY A 31 -13.76 9.03 -12.80
C GLY A 31 -13.10 7.74 -13.31
N LYS A 32 -13.90 6.86 -13.94
CA LYS A 32 -13.50 5.55 -14.54
C LYS A 32 -12.15 5.62 -15.26
N GLY A 33 -11.06 5.43 -14.52
CA GLY A 33 -9.71 5.59 -15.02
C GLY A 33 -8.83 4.54 -14.39
N ALA A 34 -7.84 4.08 -15.14
CA ALA A 34 -6.91 3.01 -14.78
C ALA A 34 -6.08 3.23 -13.49
N HIS A 35 -6.22 4.39 -12.85
CA HIS A 35 -5.48 4.78 -11.65
C HIS A 35 -6.46 5.05 -10.51
N GLU A 36 -6.32 4.29 -9.41
CA GLU A 36 -7.07 4.47 -8.18
C GLU A 36 -6.27 5.33 -7.19
N LYS A 37 -6.89 6.39 -6.70
CA LYS A 37 -6.33 7.24 -5.66
C LYS A 37 -6.83 6.81 -4.29
N TRP A 38 -5.91 6.38 -3.46
CA TRP A 38 -6.15 6.01 -2.07
C TRP A 38 -5.69 7.13 -1.14
N VAL A 39 -6.52 7.51 -0.18
CA VAL A 39 -6.23 8.61 0.74
C VAL A 39 -6.41 8.15 2.18
N HIS A 40 -5.55 8.66 3.06
CA HIS A 40 -5.72 8.51 4.50
C HIS A 40 -5.48 9.87 5.15
N PRO A 41 -6.44 10.46 5.88
CA PRO A 41 -6.33 11.82 6.40
C PRO A 41 -5.27 11.97 7.50
N GLU A 42 -5.04 10.94 8.30
CA GLU A 42 -4.22 11.01 9.53
C GLU A 42 -3.20 9.87 9.70
N PHE A 43 -2.75 9.23 8.61
CA PHE A 43 -1.86 8.08 8.72
C PHE A 43 -0.50 8.49 9.28
N ARG A 44 -0.19 8.00 10.49
CA ARG A 44 1.03 8.37 11.25
C ARG A 44 1.12 9.88 11.44
N GLY A 45 -0.01 10.53 11.74
CA GLY A 45 -0.10 11.97 12.01
C GLY A 45 -0.04 12.87 10.78
N ALA A 46 -0.09 12.33 9.56
CA ALA A 46 -0.09 13.12 8.34
C ALA A 46 -1.05 12.56 7.27
N LYS A 47 -1.58 13.44 6.43
CA LYS A 47 -2.37 13.04 5.27
C LYS A 47 -1.49 12.32 4.25
N ARG A 48 -1.87 11.09 3.91
CA ARG A 48 -1.21 10.27 2.89
C ARG A 48 -2.11 10.09 1.68
N VAL A 49 -1.49 10.10 0.50
CA VAL A 49 -2.16 9.95 -0.78
C VAL A 49 -1.33 9.03 -1.63
N VAL A 50 -1.94 7.94 -2.10
CA VAL A 50 -1.28 6.87 -2.83
C VAL A 50 -1.99 6.70 -4.15
N LEU A 51 -1.25 6.71 -5.24
CA LEU A 51 -1.77 6.45 -6.57
C LEU A 51 -1.43 5.02 -6.98
N VAL A 52 -2.47 4.21 -7.21
CA VAL A 52 -2.35 2.80 -7.56
C VAL A 52 -2.77 2.63 -9.00
N SER A 53 -1.85 2.19 -9.87
CA SER A 53 -2.10 2.01 -11.30
C SER A 53 -2.41 0.55 -11.62
N GLU A 54 -3.65 0.21 -11.96
CA GLU A 54 -4.03 -1.19 -12.27
C GLU A 54 -3.39 -1.69 -13.58
N HIS A 55 -3.15 -0.82 -14.56
CA HIS A 55 -2.57 -1.19 -15.87
C HIS A 55 -1.10 -1.66 -15.83
N ASN A 56 -0.40 -1.49 -14.71
CA ASN A 56 1.02 -1.85 -14.57
C ASN A 56 1.22 -3.20 -13.85
N GLN A 57 0.23 -4.10 -13.96
CA GLN A 57 0.33 -5.44 -13.39
C GLN A 57 1.13 -6.37 -14.31
N PRO A 58 2.03 -7.20 -13.75
CA PRO A 58 2.48 -7.23 -12.35
C PRO A 58 3.41 -6.05 -12.01
N PHE A 59 3.22 -5.44 -10.83
CA PHE A 59 4.01 -4.26 -10.45
C PHE A 59 5.50 -4.58 -10.42
N ALA A 60 6.27 -3.85 -11.23
CA ALA A 60 7.72 -3.87 -11.14
C ALA A 60 8.17 -3.43 -9.74
N LYS A 61 9.28 -3.99 -9.25
CA LYS A 61 9.80 -3.70 -7.90
C LYS A 61 9.98 -2.20 -7.62
N GLY A 62 10.33 -1.41 -8.64
CA GLY A 62 10.48 0.04 -8.54
C GLY A 62 9.15 0.77 -8.32
N ILE A 63 8.12 0.42 -9.09
CA ILE A 63 6.78 1.01 -8.97
C ILE A 63 6.17 0.64 -7.62
N LEU A 64 6.26 -0.64 -7.23
CA LEU A 64 5.80 -1.09 -5.92
C LEU A 64 6.51 -0.33 -4.79
N ARG A 65 7.84 -0.15 -4.89
CA ARG A 65 8.59 0.62 -3.89
C ARG A 65 8.10 2.06 -3.81
N ALA A 66 7.88 2.72 -4.95
CA ALA A 66 7.39 4.09 -4.99
C ALA A 66 5.99 4.23 -4.38
N MET A 67 5.08 3.29 -4.66
CA MET A 67 3.74 3.27 -4.06
C MET A 67 3.79 3.05 -2.55
N ILE A 68 4.63 2.13 -2.07
CA ILE A 68 4.83 1.91 -0.63
C ILE A 68 5.39 3.19 0.02
N ASP A 69 6.33 3.87 -0.62
CA ASP A 69 6.91 5.11 -0.09
C ASP A 69 5.85 6.22 0.09
N GLN A 70 4.92 6.34 -0.87
CA GLN A 70 3.78 7.27 -0.78
C GLN A 70 2.87 7.01 0.43
N THR A 71 2.75 5.76 0.89
CA THR A 71 1.99 5.41 2.10
C THR A 71 2.69 5.89 3.37
N GLY A 72 4.00 6.14 3.33
CA GLY A 72 4.82 6.38 4.52
C GLY A 72 5.21 5.09 5.28
N LEU A 73 4.97 3.92 4.68
CA LEU A 73 5.44 2.63 5.16
C LEU A 73 6.86 2.33 4.65
N LYS A 74 7.56 1.48 5.41
CA LYS A 74 8.74 0.79 4.89
C LYS A 74 8.28 -0.47 4.15
N PRO A 75 9.02 -0.96 3.13
CA PRO A 75 8.65 -2.19 2.44
C PRO A 75 8.50 -3.37 3.39
N GLN A 76 9.37 -3.47 4.39
CA GLN A 76 9.30 -4.55 5.39
C GLN A 76 7.96 -4.53 6.12
N GLU A 77 7.47 -3.36 6.54
CA GLU A 77 6.19 -3.20 7.21
C GLU A 77 5.03 -3.57 6.28
N PHE A 78 5.10 -3.15 5.01
CA PHE A 78 4.12 -3.54 3.99
C PHE A 78 4.04 -5.07 3.83
N TYR A 79 5.18 -5.75 3.65
CA TYR A 79 5.20 -7.21 3.51
C TYR A 79 4.74 -7.92 4.78
N ARG A 80 4.97 -7.34 5.97
CA ARG A 80 4.46 -7.88 7.24
C ARG A 80 2.94 -7.78 7.33
N CYS A 81 2.33 -6.67 6.86
CA CYS A 81 0.88 -6.55 6.75
C CYS A 81 0.28 -7.49 5.70
N LEU A 82 1.03 -7.76 4.63
CA LEU A 82 0.59 -8.67 3.58
C LEU A 82 0.56 -10.12 4.08
N ASP A 83 1.56 -10.52 4.86
CA ASP A 83 1.65 -11.84 5.50
C ASP A 83 0.61 -12.03 6.61
N ASP A 84 0.49 -11.04 7.50
CA ASP A 84 -0.47 -11.04 8.59
C ASP A 84 -1.22 -9.70 8.69
N PRO A 85 -2.54 -9.66 8.42
CA PRO A 85 -3.31 -8.43 8.43
C PRO A 85 -3.54 -7.87 9.85
N LYS A 86 -3.35 -8.64 10.92
CA LYS A 86 -3.47 -8.12 12.30
C LYS A 86 -2.31 -7.18 12.62
N ARG A 87 -1.13 -7.39 12.01
CA ARG A 87 0.01 -6.47 12.11
C ARG A 87 -0.24 -5.08 11.54
N ALA A 88 -1.22 -4.92 10.65
CA ALA A 88 -1.62 -3.59 10.20
C ALA A 88 -2.15 -2.74 11.37
N MET A 89 -2.81 -3.36 12.35
CA MET A 89 -3.34 -2.69 13.53
C MET A 89 -2.18 -2.17 14.42
N GLU A 90 -1.14 -2.98 14.62
CA GLU A 90 0.06 -2.56 15.36
C GLU A 90 0.78 -1.35 14.74
N ILE A 91 0.66 -1.16 13.42
CA ILE A 91 1.24 0.00 12.72
C ILE A 91 0.37 1.24 12.91
N LEU A 92 -0.95 1.08 13.04
CA LEU A 92 -1.87 2.18 13.28
C LEU A 92 -1.80 2.68 14.73
N GLU A 93 -1.50 1.79 15.68
CA GLU A 93 -1.34 2.11 17.11
C GLU A 93 0.01 2.76 17.47
N ARG A 94 0.87 3.04 16.48
CA ARG A 94 2.24 3.56 16.65
C ARG A 94 2.47 4.92 15.99
#